data_AF-I0R612-F1
#
_entry.id   AF-I0R612-F1
#
_cell.length_a   1.000
_cell.length_b   1.000
_cell.length_c   1.000
_cell.angle_alpha   90.00
_cell.angle_beta   90.00
_cell.angle_gamma   90.00
#
_symmetry.space_group_name_H-M   'P 1'
#
loop_
_entity.id
_entity.type
_entity.pdbx_description
1 polymer ?
#
loop_
_entity_poly.entity_id
_entity_poly.type
_entity_poly.pdbx_seq_one_letter_code
_entity_poly.pdbx_strand_id
1 'polypeptide(L)'
;MKDKFILCRRDKKELLYGRDDVWIKELIRIDAETALAPIDDASIERINNDFYNNLVVMSKKLGRRKFQSREWHNCIKRALYEYPEVADVFLYATKEVNAGIYGQICKQMSKIIYDGDRSNGSIDSSLVSSKRALIVDAVEKITYSNYHLAPDEREALNDGYIYIHDMGFRRDTVNCCLFDMAAVLDGGFEMGEMWYDEPATLSEAFDVIASVSMNAVAQIYGGFTIPQIDELLSKYAKKSYDIYFDEYIDIGVDKLKAESIANDKVKKDFENGFFTLEAKFNSQISPRGDYPFITVTFGIGMDSYSQMATLAALKVRKEGHGRDGFKRPVLFPKLVFLYDINLHGKGMELYHLFQAAIEW
;
A
#
# COMPACT_ATOMS: atom_id res chain seq x y z
N MET A 1 -20.20 24.47 -45.06
CA MET A 1 -21.05 24.73 -43.87
C MET A 1 -22.28 23.81 -43.73
N LYS A 2 -22.67 23.02 -44.75
CA LYS A 2 -23.92 22.23 -44.72
C LYS A 2 -23.90 20.94 -43.88
N ASP A 3 -22.77 20.53 -43.31
CA ASP A 3 -22.66 19.25 -42.58
C ASP A 3 -22.27 19.36 -41.10
N LYS A 4 -22.16 20.58 -40.57
CA LYS A 4 -21.80 20.82 -39.17
C LYS A 4 -23.01 21.19 -38.30
N PHE A 5 -22.89 20.92 -37.02
CA PHE A 5 -23.82 21.27 -35.94
C PHE A 5 -23.17 22.28 -35.00
N ILE A 6 -24.00 23.07 -34.33
CA ILE A 6 -23.58 23.98 -33.27
C ILE A 6 -23.98 23.35 -31.94
N LEU A 7 -23.00 22.94 -31.15
CA LEU A 7 -23.21 22.35 -29.82
C LEU A 7 -22.99 23.43 -28.77
N CYS A 8 -24.07 23.85 -28.11
CA CYS A 8 -23.98 24.79 -27.02
C CYS A 8 -23.47 24.10 -25.75
N ARG A 9 -22.45 24.68 -25.15
CA ARG A 9 -22.00 24.34 -23.80
C ARG A 9 -22.91 24.98 -22.74
N ARG A 10 -22.80 24.50 -21.51
CA ARG A 10 -23.54 25.07 -20.36
C ARG A 10 -23.15 26.53 -20.07
N ASP A 11 -21.89 26.89 -20.27
CA ASP A 11 -21.37 28.27 -20.26
C ASP A 11 -21.79 29.13 -21.48
N LYS A 12 -22.74 28.66 -22.29
CA LYS A 12 -23.29 29.31 -23.50
C LYS A 12 -22.30 29.50 -24.65
N LYS A 13 -21.06 28.99 -24.55
CA LYS A 13 -20.13 28.97 -25.68
C LYS A 13 -20.58 27.96 -26.73
N GLU A 14 -20.35 28.30 -27.99
CA GLU A 14 -20.72 27.47 -29.14
C GLU A 14 -19.52 26.69 -29.64
N LEU A 15 -19.70 25.38 -29.82
CA LEU A 15 -18.72 24.51 -30.46
C LEU A 15 -19.25 24.10 -31.83
N LEU A 16 -18.43 24.20 -32.87
CA LEU A 16 -18.73 23.58 -34.15
C LEU A 16 -18.31 22.11 -34.11
N TYR A 17 -19.21 21.26 -34.59
CA TYR A 17 -18.97 19.83 -34.70
C TYR A 17 -19.45 19.31 -36.05
N GLY A 18 -18.59 18.59 -36.77
CA GLY A 18 -18.90 17.74 -37.90
C GLY A 18 -18.34 16.35 -37.67
N ARG A 19 -18.78 15.39 -38.49
CA ARG A 19 -18.38 13.98 -38.40
C ARG A 19 -16.87 13.79 -38.37
N ASP A 20 -16.13 14.56 -39.17
CA ASP A 20 -14.68 14.42 -39.31
C ASP A 20 -13.88 15.23 -38.27
N ASP A 21 -14.56 15.96 -37.36
CA ASP A 21 -13.87 16.73 -36.33
C ASP A 21 -13.28 15.79 -35.26
N VAL A 22 -11.99 15.98 -34.97
CA VAL A 22 -11.21 15.04 -34.14
C VAL A 22 -11.50 15.18 -32.65
N TRP A 23 -12.00 16.34 -32.21
CA TRP A 23 -12.07 16.67 -30.78
C TRP A 23 -13.05 15.80 -29.97
N ILE A 24 -14.14 15.28 -30.57
CA ILE A 24 -15.03 14.34 -29.87
C ILE A 24 -14.33 13.00 -29.65
N LYS A 25 -13.57 12.53 -30.64
CA LYS A 25 -12.80 11.29 -30.54
C LYS A 25 -11.73 11.40 -29.45
N GLU A 26 -11.08 12.55 -29.36
CA GLU A 26 -10.09 12.81 -28.31
C GLU A 26 -10.73 12.87 -26.91
N LEU A 27 -11.92 13.47 -26.78
CA LEU A 27 -12.65 13.45 -25.51
C LEU A 27 -13.02 12.01 -25.10
N ILE A 28 -13.55 11.21 -26.02
CA ILE A 28 -13.88 9.81 -25.75
C ILE A 28 -12.64 9.03 -25.30
N ARG A 29 -11.48 9.28 -25.93
CA ARG A 29 -10.20 8.66 -25.56
C ARG A 29 -9.78 9.02 -24.12
N ILE A 30 -9.79 10.31 -23.79
CA ILE A 30 -9.47 10.80 -22.44
C ILE A 30 -10.43 10.22 -21.40
N ASP A 31 -11.73 10.19 -21.70
CA ASP A 31 -12.75 9.68 -20.79
C ASP A 31 -12.62 8.17 -20.59
N ALA A 32 -12.24 7.42 -21.64
CA ALA A 32 -11.96 6.00 -21.55
C ALA A 32 -10.69 5.68 -20.74
N GLU A 33 -9.61 6.45 -20.94
CA GLU A 33 -8.40 6.37 -20.11
C GLU A 33 -8.70 6.67 -18.65
N THR A 34 -9.52 7.69 -18.39
CA THR A 34 -9.97 8.06 -17.03
C THR A 34 -10.81 6.96 -16.39
N ALA A 35 -11.67 6.31 -17.16
CA ALA A 35 -12.49 5.18 -16.72
C ALA A 35 -11.71 3.85 -16.59
N LEU A 36 -10.44 3.81 -17.03
CA LEU A 36 -9.68 2.56 -17.22
C LEU A 36 -10.42 1.55 -18.12
N ALA A 37 -11.20 2.05 -19.07
CA ALA A 37 -12.02 1.25 -19.98
C ALA A 37 -11.27 1.03 -21.30
N PRO A 38 -10.92 -0.22 -21.68
CA PRO A 38 -10.24 -0.49 -22.93
C PRO A 38 -11.18 -0.21 -24.11
N ILE A 39 -10.80 0.74 -24.97
CA ILE A 39 -11.51 1.07 -26.20
C ILE A 39 -10.52 1.20 -27.36
N ASP A 40 -10.82 0.57 -28.49
CA ASP A 40 -9.98 0.67 -29.69
C ASP A 40 -10.40 1.86 -30.57
N ASP A 41 -9.48 2.30 -31.43
CA ASP A 41 -9.73 3.42 -32.35
C ASP A 41 -10.93 3.17 -33.28
N ALA A 42 -11.20 1.91 -33.63
CA ALA A 42 -12.34 1.54 -34.48
C ALA A 42 -13.68 1.78 -33.76
N SER A 43 -13.74 1.50 -32.46
CA SER A 43 -14.90 1.73 -31.60
C SER A 43 -15.09 3.21 -31.31
N ILE A 44 -14.01 3.97 -31.11
CA ILE A 44 -14.08 5.44 -31.02
C ILE A 44 -14.67 6.03 -32.32
N GLU A 45 -14.24 5.54 -33.48
CA GLU A 45 -14.77 6.00 -34.77
C GLU A 45 -16.25 5.62 -34.94
N ARG A 46 -16.64 4.41 -34.53
CA ARG A 46 -18.05 3.96 -34.50
C ARG A 46 -18.91 4.88 -33.63
N ILE A 47 -18.48 5.15 -32.41
CA ILE A 47 -19.18 6.02 -31.46
C ILE A 47 -19.31 7.45 -32.01
N ASN A 48 -18.26 7.99 -32.60
CA ASN A 48 -18.30 9.31 -33.25
C ASN A 48 -19.33 9.35 -34.40
N ASN A 49 -19.39 8.29 -35.20
CA ASN A 49 -20.38 8.16 -36.28
C ASN A 49 -21.81 8.07 -35.74
N ASP A 50 -22.03 7.27 -34.70
CA ASP A 50 -23.33 7.11 -34.06
C ASP A 50 -23.80 8.40 -33.38
N PHE A 51 -22.88 9.12 -32.74
CA PHE A 51 -23.15 10.45 -32.20
C PHE A 51 -23.59 11.44 -33.28
N TYR A 52 -22.86 11.49 -34.41
CA TYR A 52 -23.22 12.32 -35.55
C TYR A 52 -24.62 11.96 -36.10
N ASN A 53 -24.90 10.67 -36.27
CA ASN A 53 -26.19 10.17 -36.73
C ASN A 53 -27.33 10.55 -35.76
N ASN A 54 -27.10 10.42 -34.46
CA ASN A 54 -28.04 10.85 -33.42
C ASN A 54 -28.35 12.35 -33.53
N LEU A 55 -27.35 13.20 -33.80
CA LEU A 55 -27.55 14.63 -34.04
C LEU A 55 -28.32 14.91 -35.34
N VAL A 56 -28.08 14.16 -36.42
CA VAL A 56 -28.83 14.29 -37.68
C VAL A 56 -30.31 13.99 -37.45
N VAL A 57 -30.63 12.88 -36.76
CA VAL A 57 -32.01 12.50 -36.43
C VAL A 57 -32.68 13.58 -35.58
N MET A 58 -31.98 14.08 -34.55
CA MET A 58 -32.49 15.15 -33.70
C MET A 58 -32.70 16.46 -34.47
N SER A 59 -31.80 16.78 -35.40
CA SER A 59 -31.90 17.98 -36.24
C SER A 59 -33.15 17.97 -37.11
N LYS A 60 -33.44 16.83 -37.76
CA LYS A 60 -34.65 16.63 -38.56
C LYS A 60 -35.92 16.81 -37.72
N LYS A 61 -35.91 16.31 -36.47
CA LYS A 61 -37.06 16.44 -35.56
C LYS A 61 -37.31 17.87 -35.09
N LEU A 62 -36.25 18.64 -34.82
CA LEU A 62 -36.35 19.98 -34.23
C LEU A 62 -36.30 21.12 -35.25
N GLY A 63 -36.00 20.82 -36.52
CA GLY A 63 -35.88 21.83 -37.58
C GLY A 63 -34.69 22.79 -37.41
N ARG A 64 -33.71 22.45 -36.55
CA ARG A 64 -32.53 23.27 -36.26
C ARG A 64 -31.24 22.43 -36.18
N ARG A 65 -30.09 23.07 -36.38
CA ARG A 65 -28.75 22.46 -36.27
C ARG A 65 -27.94 22.94 -35.07
N LYS A 66 -28.54 23.80 -34.24
CA LYS A 66 -28.00 24.26 -32.96
C LYS A 66 -28.64 23.43 -31.86
N PHE A 67 -27.86 22.88 -30.93
CA PHE A 67 -28.34 22.02 -29.85
C PHE A 67 -27.88 22.54 -28.49
N GLN A 68 -28.79 22.57 -27.52
CA GLN A 68 -28.49 22.89 -26.14
C GLN A 68 -27.67 21.77 -25.50
N SER A 69 -26.95 22.10 -24.43
CA SER A 69 -26.06 21.16 -23.75
C SER A 69 -26.72 19.83 -23.45
N ARG A 70 -27.90 19.83 -22.84
CA ARG A 70 -28.63 18.59 -22.48
C ARG A 70 -29.00 17.75 -23.71
N GLU A 71 -29.25 18.39 -24.85
CA GLU A 71 -29.72 17.71 -26.06
C GLU A 71 -28.61 16.90 -26.71
N TRP A 72 -27.44 17.50 -26.91
CA TRP A 72 -26.32 16.78 -27.52
C TRP A 72 -25.64 15.81 -26.55
N HIS A 73 -25.65 16.08 -25.23
CA HIS A 73 -25.22 15.09 -24.24
C HIS A 73 -26.10 13.82 -24.24
N ASN A 74 -27.40 13.93 -24.53
CA ASN A 74 -28.23 12.73 -24.71
C ASN A 74 -27.87 11.95 -25.98
N CYS A 75 -27.43 12.63 -27.04
CA CYS A 75 -26.99 11.96 -28.27
C CYS A 75 -25.69 11.17 -28.07
N ILE A 76 -24.72 11.74 -27.35
CA ILE A 76 -23.45 11.05 -27.06
C ILE A 76 -23.66 9.92 -26.04
N LYS A 77 -24.53 10.10 -25.04
CA LYS A 77 -24.92 9.02 -24.11
C LYS A 77 -25.44 7.79 -24.86
N ARG A 78 -26.27 8.00 -25.88
CA ARG A 78 -26.80 6.91 -26.71
C ARG A 78 -25.73 6.26 -27.57
N ALA A 79 -24.76 7.03 -28.06
CA ALA A 79 -23.64 6.49 -28.82
C ALA A 79 -22.69 5.67 -27.95
N LEU A 80 -22.52 6.05 -26.68
CA LEU A 80 -21.73 5.34 -25.67
C LEU A 80 -22.51 4.23 -24.94
N TYR A 81 -23.63 3.75 -25.50
CA TYR A 81 -24.47 2.73 -24.81
C TYR A 81 -23.71 1.43 -24.49
N GLU A 82 -22.77 1.03 -25.36
CA GLU A 82 -21.92 -0.15 -25.16
C GLU A 82 -20.79 0.07 -24.14
N TYR A 83 -20.54 1.33 -23.74
CA TYR A 83 -19.47 1.74 -22.83
C TYR A 83 -20.06 2.63 -21.71
N PRO A 84 -20.93 2.10 -20.84
CA PRO A 84 -21.62 2.88 -19.82
C PRO A 84 -20.66 3.61 -18.87
N GLU A 85 -19.52 3.01 -18.53
CA GLU A 85 -18.47 3.62 -17.71
C GLU A 85 -17.84 4.85 -18.38
N VAL A 86 -17.60 4.79 -19.70
CA VAL A 86 -17.11 5.93 -20.49
C VAL A 86 -18.20 6.97 -20.64
N ALA A 87 -19.46 6.56 -20.82
CA ALA A 87 -20.61 7.45 -20.85
C ALA A 87 -20.74 8.22 -19.52
N ASP A 88 -20.57 7.52 -18.40
CA ASP A 88 -20.65 8.14 -17.08
C ASP A 88 -19.53 9.15 -16.89
N VAL A 89 -18.28 8.82 -17.24
CA VAL A 89 -17.19 9.81 -17.23
C VAL A 89 -17.48 10.97 -18.18
N PHE A 90 -17.85 10.73 -19.44
CA PHE A 90 -18.13 11.78 -20.44
C PHE A 90 -19.25 12.74 -19.99
N LEU A 91 -20.31 12.20 -19.38
CA LEU A 91 -21.49 12.98 -18.97
C LEU A 91 -21.30 13.65 -17.61
N TYR A 92 -20.50 13.03 -16.73
CA TYR A 92 -20.06 13.61 -15.47
C TYR A 92 -18.99 14.69 -15.71
N ALA A 93 -18.18 14.53 -16.78
CA ALA A 93 -17.16 15.46 -17.31
C ALA A 93 -17.75 16.70 -17.99
N THR A 94 -18.74 17.33 -17.36
CA THR A 94 -19.02 18.73 -17.70
C THR A 94 -17.80 19.54 -17.28
N LYS A 95 -17.25 20.38 -18.18
CA LYS A 95 -16.07 21.22 -17.89
C LYS A 95 -16.18 21.99 -16.57
N GLU A 96 -17.39 22.27 -16.10
CA GLU A 96 -17.68 22.89 -14.80
C GLU A 96 -17.47 21.94 -13.61
N VAL A 97 -17.96 20.69 -13.69
CA VAL A 97 -17.71 19.66 -12.66
C VAL A 97 -16.23 19.27 -12.64
N ASN A 98 -15.62 19.07 -13.80
CA ASN A 98 -14.18 18.79 -13.88
C ASN A 98 -13.34 19.97 -13.40
N ALA A 99 -13.72 21.21 -13.71
CA ALA A 99 -13.06 22.39 -13.12
C ALA A 99 -13.22 22.43 -11.59
N GLY A 100 -14.37 21.97 -11.06
CA GLY A 100 -14.59 21.81 -9.63
C GLY A 100 -13.66 20.75 -9.02
N ILE A 101 -13.55 19.57 -9.63
CA ILE A 101 -12.67 18.48 -9.21
C ILE A 101 -11.20 18.91 -9.27
N TYR A 102 -10.77 19.50 -10.40
CA TYR A 102 -9.43 20.07 -10.53
C TYR A 102 -9.18 21.17 -9.49
N GLY A 103 -10.16 22.03 -9.23
CA GLY A 103 -10.07 23.04 -8.17
C GLY A 103 -9.90 22.43 -6.79
N GLN A 104 -10.58 21.32 -6.48
CA GLN A 104 -10.41 20.59 -5.23
C GLN A 104 -9.00 19.98 -5.13
N ILE A 105 -8.53 19.34 -6.20
CA ILE A 105 -7.17 18.78 -6.27
C ILE A 105 -6.13 19.88 -6.03
N CYS A 106 -6.18 20.99 -6.79
CA CYS A 106 -5.25 22.09 -6.62
C CYS A 106 -5.29 22.67 -5.20
N LYS A 107 -6.49 22.83 -4.62
CA LYS A 107 -6.65 23.34 -3.25
C LYS A 107 -6.01 22.40 -2.21
N GLN A 108 -6.24 21.09 -2.32
CA GLN A 108 -5.65 20.12 -1.39
C GLN A 108 -4.14 20.04 -1.57
N MET A 109 -3.64 19.99 -2.80
CA MET A 109 -2.21 20.00 -3.10
C MET A 109 -1.52 21.23 -2.49
N SER A 110 -2.06 22.43 -2.71
CA SER A 110 -1.52 23.66 -2.11
C SER A 110 -1.54 23.59 -0.58
N LYS A 111 -2.65 23.16 0.03
CA LYS A 111 -2.75 23.00 1.48
C LYS A 111 -1.66 22.07 2.02
N ILE A 112 -1.47 20.89 1.43
CA ILE A 112 -0.45 19.92 1.86
C ILE A 112 0.97 20.51 1.70
N ILE A 113 1.23 21.24 0.62
CA ILE A 113 2.55 21.83 0.36
C ILE A 113 2.88 22.92 1.38
N TYR A 114 1.96 23.85 1.65
CA TYR A 114 2.20 25.04 2.46
C TYR A 114 1.92 24.83 3.95
N ASP A 115 0.81 24.17 4.28
CA ASP A 115 0.32 24.03 5.66
C ASP A 115 0.67 22.65 6.26
N GLY A 116 0.94 21.66 5.41
CA GLY A 116 1.12 20.26 5.80
C GLY A 116 -0.20 19.56 6.13
N ASP A 117 -0.11 18.30 6.55
CA ASP A 117 -1.24 17.50 7.04
C ASP A 117 -0.82 16.74 8.32
N ARG A 118 -1.66 16.78 9.35
CA ARG A 118 -1.42 16.10 10.64
C ARG A 118 -2.56 15.19 11.05
N SER A 119 -3.43 14.83 10.11
CA SER A 119 -4.55 13.92 10.35
C SER A 119 -4.09 12.49 10.65
N ASN A 120 -2.90 12.10 10.16
CA ASN A 120 -2.28 10.81 10.46
C ASN A 120 -1.03 10.99 11.34
N GLY A 121 -1.03 10.41 12.53
CA GLY A 121 0.08 10.47 13.48
C GLY A 121 1.33 9.68 13.06
N SER A 122 1.23 8.79 12.07
CA SER A 122 2.40 8.06 11.52
C SER A 122 3.09 8.78 10.37
N ILE A 123 2.52 9.88 9.86
CA ILE A 123 3.04 10.64 8.72
C ILE A 123 3.62 11.96 9.22
N ASP A 124 4.92 12.17 8.98
CA ASP A 124 5.56 13.47 9.23
C ASP A 124 5.43 14.36 7.99
N SER A 125 4.42 15.23 7.96
CA SER A 125 4.19 16.15 6.83
C SER A 125 5.20 17.29 6.70
N SER A 126 6.21 17.38 7.58
CA SER A 126 7.36 18.26 7.35
C SER A 126 8.30 17.72 6.26
N LEU A 127 8.28 16.40 6.03
CA LEU A 127 9.17 15.72 5.09
C LEU A 127 8.65 15.77 3.66
N VAL A 128 9.58 15.90 2.71
CA VAL A 128 9.25 16.00 1.28
C VAL A 128 8.62 14.71 0.74
N SER A 129 9.11 13.53 1.17
CA SER A 129 8.54 12.23 0.82
C SER A 129 7.10 12.10 1.28
N SER A 130 6.82 12.46 2.53
CA SER A 130 5.48 12.44 3.12
C SER A 130 4.51 13.39 2.41
N LYS A 131 4.96 14.61 2.04
CA LYS A 131 4.13 15.54 1.27
C LYS A 131 3.73 14.97 -0.09
N ARG A 132 4.64 14.26 -0.78
CA ARG A 132 4.33 13.60 -2.05
C ARG A 132 3.27 12.51 -1.89
N ALA A 133 3.41 11.67 -0.87
CA ALA A 133 2.43 10.62 -0.59
C ALA A 133 1.05 11.19 -0.21
N LEU A 134 1.00 12.24 0.62
CA LEU A 134 -0.23 12.95 0.97
C LEU A 134 -0.93 13.57 -0.25
N ILE A 135 -0.15 14.10 -1.21
CA ILE A 135 -0.72 14.61 -2.48
C ILE A 135 -1.38 13.48 -3.26
N VAL A 136 -0.71 12.33 -3.39
CA VAL A 136 -1.29 11.15 -4.07
C VAL A 136 -2.56 10.72 -3.36
N ASP A 137 -2.53 10.53 -2.04
CA ASP A 137 -3.71 10.17 -1.22
C ASP A 137 -4.89 11.15 -1.41
N ALA A 138 -4.62 12.46 -1.42
CA ALA A 138 -5.66 13.47 -1.62
C ALA A 138 -6.26 13.43 -3.04
N VAL A 139 -5.42 13.28 -4.07
CA VAL A 139 -5.86 13.13 -5.46
C VAL A 139 -6.72 11.88 -5.61
N GLU A 140 -6.24 10.75 -5.10
CA GLU A 140 -6.90 9.45 -5.15
C GLU A 140 -8.25 9.46 -4.41
N LYS A 141 -8.34 10.08 -3.24
CA LYS A 141 -9.63 10.26 -2.53
C LYS A 141 -10.64 11.05 -3.36
N ILE A 142 -10.20 12.13 -4.01
CA ILE A 142 -11.07 12.97 -4.83
C ILE A 142 -11.51 12.21 -6.08
N THR A 143 -10.60 11.53 -6.78
CA THR A 143 -10.94 10.78 -8.00
C THR A 143 -11.81 9.56 -7.66
N TYR A 144 -11.49 8.80 -6.62
CA TYR A 144 -12.25 7.63 -6.20
C TYR A 144 -13.70 7.99 -5.86
N SER A 145 -13.89 9.00 -5.02
CA SER A 145 -15.24 9.44 -4.66
C SER A 145 -16.07 9.94 -5.86
N ASN A 146 -15.44 10.59 -6.84
CA ASN A 146 -16.14 11.20 -7.98
C ASN A 146 -16.35 10.27 -9.18
N TYR A 147 -15.47 9.29 -9.40
CA TYR A 147 -15.48 8.46 -10.61
C TYR A 147 -15.71 6.97 -10.34
N HIS A 148 -15.47 6.47 -9.12
CA HIS A 148 -15.55 5.03 -8.82
C HIS A 148 -16.69 4.64 -7.88
N LEU A 149 -17.31 5.61 -7.20
CA LEU A 149 -18.51 5.38 -6.39
C LEU A 149 -19.78 5.62 -7.19
N ALA A 150 -20.76 4.73 -7.02
CA ALA A 150 -22.12 4.95 -7.46
C ALA A 150 -22.74 6.17 -6.74
N PRO A 151 -23.77 6.83 -7.32
CA PRO A 151 -24.33 8.05 -6.75
C PRO A 151 -24.84 7.90 -5.31
N ASP A 152 -25.47 6.77 -4.98
CA ASP A 152 -25.97 6.43 -3.65
C ASP A 152 -24.83 6.14 -2.65
N GLU A 153 -23.79 5.44 -3.08
CA GLU A 153 -22.58 5.23 -2.28
C GLU A 153 -21.86 6.54 -1.95
N ARG A 154 -21.81 7.46 -2.94
CA ARG A 154 -21.23 8.79 -2.76
C ARG A 154 -22.03 9.66 -1.80
N GLU A 155 -23.36 9.62 -1.90
CA GLU A 155 -24.25 10.29 -0.96
C GLU A 155 -24.05 9.73 0.45
N ALA A 156 -24.04 8.40 0.61
CA ALA A 156 -23.77 7.75 1.89
C ALA A 156 -22.40 8.11 2.48
N LEU A 157 -21.36 8.23 1.64
CA LEU A 157 -20.03 8.68 2.06
C LEU A 157 -20.05 10.15 2.52
N ASN A 158 -20.71 11.03 1.78
CA ASN A 158 -20.79 12.46 2.08
C ASN A 158 -21.60 12.75 3.35
N ASP A 159 -22.68 11.99 3.56
CA ASP A 159 -23.53 12.06 4.74
C ASP A 159 -22.92 11.37 5.97
N GLY A 160 -21.83 10.63 5.78
CA GLY A 160 -21.14 9.90 6.85
C GLY A 160 -21.84 8.61 7.29
N TYR A 161 -22.77 8.07 6.49
CA TYR A 161 -23.36 6.75 6.70
C TYR A 161 -22.33 5.62 6.54
N ILE A 162 -21.35 5.82 5.64
CA ILE A 162 -20.25 4.88 5.43
C ILE A 162 -18.90 5.60 5.55
N TYR A 163 -17.88 4.83 5.93
CA TYR A 163 -16.49 5.27 5.91
C TYR A 163 -15.66 4.28 5.11
N ILE A 164 -15.05 4.75 4.02
CA ILE A 164 -14.19 3.93 3.17
C ILE A 164 -12.76 4.05 3.67
N HIS A 165 -12.29 3.01 4.35
CA HIS A 165 -10.91 2.90 4.81
C HIS A 165 -9.92 2.95 3.64
N ASP A 166 -8.85 3.71 3.84
CA ASP A 166 -7.70 3.82 2.92
C ASP A 166 -8.10 4.16 1.47
N MET A 167 -9.16 4.97 1.31
CA MET A 167 -9.74 5.31 0.01
C MET A 167 -8.71 5.88 -0.99
N GLY A 168 -7.68 6.57 -0.51
CA GLY A 168 -6.61 7.12 -1.36
C GLY A 168 -5.56 6.11 -1.82
N PHE A 169 -5.62 4.86 -1.37
CA PHE A 169 -4.66 3.80 -1.73
C PHE A 169 -5.33 2.51 -2.19
N ARG A 170 -6.66 2.51 -2.35
CA ARG A 170 -7.45 1.28 -2.52
C ARG A 170 -7.36 0.65 -3.92
N ARG A 171 -6.90 1.40 -4.93
CA ARG A 171 -7.04 1.00 -6.34
C ARG A 171 -5.99 0.01 -6.81
N ASP A 172 -4.80 0.04 -6.24
CA ASP A 172 -3.60 -0.60 -6.81
C ASP A 172 -3.08 -1.79 -5.99
N THR A 173 -3.64 -2.06 -4.80
CA THR A 173 -3.10 -3.10 -3.92
C THR A 173 -4.09 -3.62 -2.87
N VAL A 174 -3.59 -4.43 -1.93
CA VAL A 174 -4.29 -5.03 -0.80
C VAL A 174 -4.03 -4.27 0.51
N ASN A 175 -4.87 -4.53 1.51
CA ASN A 175 -4.75 -3.91 2.83
C ASN A 175 -3.60 -4.50 3.65
N CYS A 176 -3.84 -5.62 4.32
CA CYS A 176 -2.91 -6.25 5.24
C CYS A 176 -2.63 -7.70 4.85
N CYS A 177 -1.54 -8.26 5.34
CA CYS A 177 -1.20 -9.67 5.13
C CYS A 177 -0.50 -10.29 6.34
N LEU A 178 -0.67 -11.61 6.47
CA LEU A 178 0.28 -12.49 7.15
C LEU A 178 1.25 -12.97 6.08
N PHE A 179 2.49 -12.50 6.13
CA PHE A 179 3.44 -12.73 5.06
C PHE A 179 4.20 -14.03 5.29
N ASP A 180 4.22 -14.90 4.29
CA ASP A 180 4.96 -16.16 4.32
C ASP A 180 6.46 -15.91 4.09
N MET A 181 7.11 -15.39 5.14
CA MET A 181 8.53 -15.07 5.11
C MET A 181 9.40 -16.33 4.95
N ALA A 182 8.95 -17.49 5.47
CA ALA A 182 9.67 -18.74 5.33
C ALA A 182 9.78 -19.16 3.86
N ALA A 183 8.67 -19.11 3.12
CA ALA A 183 8.67 -19.43 1.70
C ALA A 183 9.53 -18.47 0.86
N VAL A 184 9.68 -17.22 1.28
CA VAL A 184 10.54 -16.25 0.59
C VAL A 184 12.02 -16.53 0.85
N LEU A 185 12.40 -16.86 2.08
CA LEU A 185 13.80 -17.10 2.41
C LEU A 185 14.30 -18.48 1.93
N ASP A 186 13.44 -19.48 1.88
CA ASP A 186 13.79 -20.85 1.49
C ASP A 186 14.11 -20.95 -0.01
N GLY A 187 15.34 -21.38 -0.33
CA GLY A 187 15.81 -21.50 -1.73
C GLY A 187 16.16 -20.17 -2.41
N GLY A 188 15.97 -19.03 -1.75
CA GLY A 188 16.25 -17.71 -2.30
C GLY A 188 15.11 -17.14 -3.15
N PHE A 189 15.22 -15.86 -3.50
CA PHE A 189 14.19 -15.11 -4.20
C PHE A 189 14.79 -13.93 -4.97
N GLU A 190 14.01 -13.37 -5.90
CA GLU A 190 14.36 -12.15 -6.60
C GLU A 190 13.62 -10.96 -5.96
N MET A 191 14.35 -9.88 -5.69
CA MET A 191 13.77 -8.62 -5.21
C MET A 191 14.39 -7.44 -5.96
N GLY A 192 13.54 -6.71 -6.69
CA GLY A 192 14.01 -5.75 -7.68
C GLY A 192 14.68 -6.50 -8.83
N GLU A 193 15.93 -6.16 -9.13
CA GLU A 193 16.75 -6.77 -10.19
C GLU A 193 17.86 -7.66 -9.60
N MET A 194 17.72 -8.04 -8.33
CA MET A 194 18.75 -8.75 -7.57
C MET A 194 18.24 -10.09 -7.06
N TRP A 195 19.03 -11.13 -7.29
CA TRP A 195 18.83 -12.45 -6.68
C TRP A 195 19.40 -12.47 -5.26
N TYR A 196 18.61 -12.93 -4.31
CA TYR A 196 18.98 -13.20 -2.93
C TYR A 196 19.03 -14.72 -2.74
N ASP A 197 20.18 -15.23 -2.32
CA ASP A 197 20.29 -16.63 -1.89
C ASP A 197 19.64 -16.84 -0.52
N GLU A 198 19.29 -18.09 -0.21
CA GLU A 198 18.83 -18.45 1.13
C GLU A 198 19.89 -18.07 2.18
N PRO A 199 19.53 -17.36 3.27
CA PRO A 199 20.49 -16.95 4.29
C PRO A 199 21.27 -18.12 4.88
N ALA A 200 22.59 -17.97 4.96
CA ALA A 200 23.50 -18.95 5.53
C ALA A 200 23.61 -18.78 7.05
N THR A 201 23.42 -17.56 7.56
CA THR A 201 23.52 -17.24 8.99
C THR A 201 22.26 -16.55 9.53
N LEU A 202 22.09 -16.57 10.85
CA LEU A 202 21.03 -15.83 11.55
C LEU A 202 21.12 -14.32 11.29
N SER A 203 22.34 -13.76 11.28
CA SER A 203 22.56 -12.34 11.00
C SER A 203 22.09 -11.95 9.60
N GLU A 204 22.43 -12.76 8.58
CA GLU A 204 21.93 -12.57 7.22
C GLU A 204 20.41 -12.69 7.13
N ALA A 205 19.81 -13.66 7.83
CA ALA A 205 18.37 -13.83 7.86
C ALA A 205 17.66 -12.56 8.39
N PHE A 206 18.17 -11.97 9.47
CA PHE A 206 17.64 -10.70 9.98
C PHE A 206 17.77 -9.54 8.97
N ASP A 207 18.90 -9.44 8.27
CA ASP A 207 19.11 -8.38 7.28
C ASP A 207 18.18 -8.49 6.07
N VAL A 208 18.01 -9.72 5.57
CA VAL A 208 17.11 -10.03 4.46
C VAL A 208 15.65 -9.83 4.87
N ILE A 209 15.23 -10.32 6.04
CA ILE A 209 13.88 -10.07 6.60
C ILE A 209 13.59 -8.58 6.68
N ALA A 210 14.53 -7.77 7.15
CA ALA A 210 14.35 -6.32 7.22
C ALA A 210 14.10 -5.72 5.83
N SER A 211 14.90 -6.13 4.84
CA SER A 211 14.82 -5.64 3.46
C SER A 211 13.51 -6.02 2.79
N VAL A 212 13.11 -7.29 2.89
CA VAL A 212 11.83 -7.80 2.38
C VAL A 212 10.66 -7.08 3.03
N SER A 213 10.68 -6.92 4.35
CA SER A 213 9.59 -6.26 5.08
C SER A 213 9.42 -4.81 4.66
N MET A 214 10.52 -4.06 4.52
CA MET A 214 10.48 -2.67 4.06
C MET A 214 9.96 -2.54 2.62
N ASN A 215 10.33 -3.49 1.76
CA ASN A 215 9.84 -3.51 0.37
C ASN A 215 8.35 -3.87 0.33
N ALA A 216 7.93 -4.92 1.02
CA ALA A 216 6.55 -5.40 1.02
C ALA A 216 5.57 -4.37 1.62
N VAL A 217 5.96 -3.69 2.71
CA VAL A 217 5.13 -2.61 3.30
C VAL A 217 4.91 -1.45 2.34
N ALA A 218 5.87 -1.17 1.45
CA ALA A 218 5.71 -0.14 0.43
C ALA A 218 4.62 -0.49 -0.60
N GLN A 219 4.29 -1.77 -0.75
CA GLN A 219 3.35 -2.26 -1.75
C GLN A 219 1.93 -2.39 -1.23
N ILE A 220 1.67 -2.34 0.08
CA ILE A 220 0.32 -2.51 0.67
C ILE A 220 -0.11 -1.25 1.41
N TYR A 221 -1.39 -1.10 1.77
CA TYR A 221 -1.87 0.07 2.54
C TYR A 221 -2.22 -0.14 3.99
N GLY A 222 -2.03 -1.36 4.50
CA GLY A 222 -2.26 -1.72 5.89
C GLY A 222 -1.06 -2.36 6.57
N GLY A 223 -1.35 -3.16 7.59
CA GLY A 223 -0.35 -3.83 8.39
C GLY A 223 0.31 -5.03 7.70
N PHE A 224 1.63 -5.14 7.87
CA PHE A 224 2.42 -6.29 7.47
C PHE A 224 2.79 -7.11 8.70
N THR A 225 2.45 -8.40 8.72
CA THR A 225 2.75 -9.27 9.88
C THR A 225 3.68 -10.41 9.47
N ILE A 226 4.74 -10.59 10.25
CA ILE A 226 5.61 -11.78 10.21
C ILE A 226 5.12 -12.72 11.33
N PRO A 227 4.36 -13.77 11.00
CA PRO A 227 3.92 -14.74 12.00
C PRO A 227 5.09 -15.60 12.48
N GLN A 228 5.01 -16.05 13.73
CA GLN A 228 5.93 -17.01 14.37
C GLN A 228 7.42 -16.77 14.04
N ILE A 229 7.88 -15.53 14.22
CA ILE A 229 9.25 -15.14 13.84
C ILE A 229 10.32 -15.92 14.64
N ASP A 230 9.97 -16.37 15.84
CA ASP A 230 10.76 -17.24 16.69
C ASP A 230 11.00 -18.63 16.08
N GLU A 231 9.98 -19.24 15.49
CA GLU A 231 10.11 -20.53 14.78
C GLU A 231 10.85 -20.35 13.45
N LEU A 232 10.53 -19.29 12.70
CA LEU A 232 11.21 -18.94 11.45
C LEU A 232 12.73 -18.82 11.62
N LEU A 233 13.17 -18.10 12.65
CA LEU A 233 14.59 -17.82 12.87
C LEU A 233 15.36 -19.01 13.45
N SER A 234 14.69 -20.01 14.04
CA SER A 234 15.32 -21.19 14.64
C SER A 234 16.19 -21.96 13.63
N LYS A 235 15.70 -22.09 12.38
CA LYS A 235 16.45 -22.70 11.27
C LYS A 235 17.82 -22.03 11.07
N TYR A 236 17.86 -20.70 11.04
CA TYR A 236 19.09 -19.94 10.79
C TYR A 236 19.97 -19.84 12.03
N ALA A 237 19.40 -19.85 13.22
CA ALA A 237 20.13 -19.95 14.47
C ALA A 237 20.92 -21.26 14.55
N LYS A 238 20.33 -22.38 14.12
CA LYS A 238 21.02 -23.66 14.03
C LYS A 238 22.17 -23.64 13.02
N LYS A 239 21.97 -23.07 11.82
CA LYS A 239 23.06 -22.91 10.84
C LYS A 239 24.22 -22.09 11.42
N SER A 240 23.91 -20.97 12.07
CA SER A 240 24.92 -20.14 12.75
C SER A 240 25.64 -20.90 13.86
N TYR A 241 24.90 -21.65 14.69
CA TYR A 241 25.51 -22.49 15.72
C TYR A 241 26.49 -23.49 15.15
N ASP A 242 26.10 -24.24 14.10
CA ASP A 242 26.95 -25.25 13.48
C ASP A 242 28.26 -24.61 12.95
N ILE A 243 28.17 -23.47 12.26
CA ILE A 243 29.33 -22.70 11.80
C ILE A 243 30.24 -22.31 12.97
N TYR A 244 29.68 -21.69 14.01
CA TYR A 244 30.47 -21.22 15.15
C TYR A 244 31.10 -22.37 15.93
N PHE A 245 30.35 -23.46 16.11
CA PHE A 245 30.83 -24.64 16.80
C PHE A 245 32.03 -25.25 16.06
N ASP A 246 31.91 -25.45 14.75
CA ASP A 246 32.99 -25.98 13.92
C ASP A 246 34.22 -25.06 13.93
N GLU A 247 34.03 -23.73 13.82
CA GLU A 247 35.12 -22.75 13.96
C GLU A 247 35.88 -22.90 15.29
N TYR A 248 35.17 -23.12 16.39
CA TYR A 248 35.79 -23.29 17.71
C TYR A 248 36.47 -24.65 17.88
N ILE A 249 35.90 -25.71 17.32
CA ILE A 249 36.52 -27.05 17.31
C ILE A 249 37.82 -27.03 16.51
N ASP A 250 37.81 -26.41 15.33
CA ASP A 250 38.98 -26.35 14.43
C ASP A 250 40.18 -25.63 15.04
N ILE A 251 39.95 -24.64 15.91
CA ILE A 251 41.02 -23.95 16.64
C ILE A 251 41.39 -24.63 17.97
N GLY A 252 40.81 -25.81 18.26
CA GLY A 252 41.16 -26.65 19.41
C GLY A 252 40.48 -26.27 20.73
N VAL A 253 39.32 -25.61 20.70
CA VAL A 253 38.51 -25.40 21.91
C VAL A 253 37.88 -26.74 22.33
N ASP A 254 37.89 -27.02 23.64
CA ASP A 254 37.19 -28.19 24.18
C ASP A 254 35.70 -28.19 23.80
N LYS A 255 35.15 -29.37 23.49
CA LYS A 255 33.79 -29.51 22.94
C LYS A 255 32.73 -28.82 23.81
N LEU A 256 32.71 -29.06 25.11
CA LEU A 256 31.68 -28.47 25.99
C LEU A 256 31.81 -26.95 26.05
N LYS A 257 33.04 -26.45 25.98
CA LYS A 257 33.31 -25.01 25.93
C LYS A 257 32.92 -24.41 24.58
N ALA A 258 33.17 -25.10 23.47
CA ALA A 258 32.75 -24.68 22.13
C ALA A 258 31.22 -24.60 22.03
N GLU A 259 30.50 -25.60 22.54
CA GLU A 259 29.02 -25.60 22.58
C GLU A 259 28.47 -24.38 23.34
N SER A 260 29.07 -24.04 24.49
CA SER A 260 28.66 -22.88 25.28
C SER A 260 28.92 -21.56 24.54
N ILE A 261 30.14 -21.38 24.01
CA ILE A 261 30.52 -20.12 23.33
C ILE A 261 29.70 -19.92 22.04
N ALA A 262 29.46 -21.00 21.28
CA ALA A 262 28.65 -20.94 20.07
C ALA A 262 27.20 -20.52 20.38
N ASN A 263 26.59 -21.09 21.43
CA ASN A 263 25.24 -20.69 21.87
C ASN A 263 25.18 -19.25 22.38
N ASP A 264 26.20 -18.79 23.13
CA ASP A 264 26.28 -17.40 23.58
C ASP A 264 26.38 -16.42 22.39
N LYS A 265 27.10 -16.82 21.33
CA LYS A 265 27.20 -16.03 20.10
C LYS A 265 25.87 -15.98 19.36
N VAL A 266 25.16 -17.10 19.19
CA VAL A 266 23.81 -17.13 18.59
C VAL A 266 22.82 -16.28 19.39
N LYS A 267 22.88 -16.34 20.74
CA LYS A 267 22.07 -15.46 21.59
C LYS A 267 22.36 -13.98 21.31
N LYS A 268 23.63 -13.62 21.14
CA LYS A 268 24.02 -12.25 20.82
C LYS A 268 23.56 -11.84 19.43
N ASP A 269 23.57 -12.75 18.46
CA ASP A 269 23.05 -12.51 17.12
C ASP A 269 21.54 -12.27 17.12
N PHE A 270 20.77 -13.00 17.92
CA PHE A 270 19.35 -12.69 18.14
C PHE A 270 19.14 -11.29 18.70
N GLU A 271 19.85 -10.92 19.76
CA GLU A 271 19.74 -9.59 20.38
C GLU A 271 20.10 -8.48 19.38
N ASN A 272 21.19 -8.64 18.63
CA ASN A 272 21.63 -7.67 17.62
C ASN A 272 20.67 -7.62 16.42
N GLY A 273 20.10 -8.76 16.02
CA GLY A 273 19.15 -8.88 14.94
C GLY A 273 17.83 -8.18 15.23
N PHE A 274 17.21 -8.46 16.38
CA PHE A 274 16.01 -7.75 16.81
C PHE A 274 16.26 -6.26 17.02
N PHE A 275 17.42 -5.87 17.56
CA PHE A 275 17.80 -4.46 17.66
C PHE A 275 17.87 -3.80 16.28
N THR A 276 18.47 -4.48 15.30
CA THR A 276 18.54 -4.01 13.91
C THR A 276 17.16 -3.87 13.28
N LEU A 277 16.25 -4.83 13.49
CA LEU A 277 14.87 -4.74 13.00
C LEU A 277 14.15 -3.52 13.59
N GLU A 278 14.21 -3.34 14.91
CA GLU A 278 13.62 -2.18 15.57
C GLU A 278 14.22 -0.87 15.06
N ALA A 279 15.54 -0.80 14.93
CA ALA A 279 16.21 0.40 14.42
C ALA A 279 15.75 0.72 12.99
N LYS A 280 15.74 -0.27 12.07
CA LYS A 280 15.34 -0.07 10.67
C LYS A 280 13.87 0.34 10.55
N PHE A 281 12.96 -0.38 11.23
CA PHE A 281 11.51 -0.13 11.13
C PHE A 281 11.07 1.21 11.77
N ASN A 282 11.91 1.84 12.60
CA ASN A 282 11.60 3.15 13.19
C ASN A 282 12.48 4.29 12.65
N SER A 283 13.45 4.03 11.77
CA SER A 283 14.31 5.07 11.17
C SER A 283 14.09 5.26 9.68
N GLN A 284 13.52 4.26 9.00
CA GLN A 284 13.24 4.31 7.57
C GLN A 284 11.75 4.57 7.32
N ILE A 285 11.48 5.60 6.53
CA ILE A 285 10.12 5.95 6.10
C ILE A 285 9.80 5.18 4.84
N SER A 286 8.61 4.58 4.80
CA SER A 286 8.13 3.89 3.62
C SER A 286 7.92 4.89 2.46
N PRO A 287 7.95 4.46 1.20
CA PRO A 287 7.53 5.30 0.08
C PRO A 287 6.11 5.90 0.21
N ARG A 288 5.26 5.32 1.07
CA ARG A 288 3.92 5.85 1.41
C ARG A 288 3.97 7.05 2.37
N GLY A 289 5.15 7.45 2.84
CA GLY A 289 5.33 8.61 3.69
C GLY A 289 5.05 8.37 5.18
N ASP A 290 4.79 7.13 5.58
CA ASP A 290 4.60 6.71 6.97
C ASP A 290 5.73 5.79 7.46
N TYR A 291 5.81 5.64 8.79
CA TYR A 291 6.56 4.53 9.37
C TYR A 291 5.88 3.20 9.06
N PRO A 292 6.64 2.14 8.73
CA PRO A 292 6.09 0.87 8.30
C PRO A 292 5.31 0.18 9.43
N PHE A 293 4.03 -0.16 9.18
CA PHE A 293 3.16 -0.83 10.16
C PHE A 293 3.46 -2.32 10.22
N ILE A 294 4.56 -2.69 10.87
CA ILE A 294 5.04 -4.07 10.97
C ILE A 294 4.66 -4.67 12.32
N THR A 295 4.17 -5.91 12.30
CA THR A 295 3.91 -6.74 13.48
C THR A 295 4.73 -8.00 13.40
N VAL A 296 5.28 -8.45 14.53
CA VAL A 296 5.87 -9.78 14.66
C VAL A 296 5.14 -10.53 15.76
N THR A 297 4.86 -11.82 15.51
CA THR A 297 4.26 -12.70 16.52
C THR A 297 5.27 -13.75 16.96
N PHE A 298 5.24 -14.15 18.22
CA PHE A 298 6.13 -15.17 18.78
C PHE A 298 5.55 -15.75 20.09
N GLY A 299 6.17 -16.79 20.63
CA GLY A 299 5.91 -17.28 21.99
C GLY A 299 5.59 -18.78 22.05
N ILE A 300 5.19 -19.40 20.96
CA ILE A 300 4.80 -20.82 20.96
C ILE A 300 5.91 -21.77 20.52
N GLY A 301 7.04 -21.25 20.02
CA GLY A 301 8.15 -22.08 19.56
C GLY A 301 8.80 -22.84 20.73
N MET A 302 8.81 -24.18 20.62
CA MET A 302 9.24 -25.07 21.70
C MET A 302 10.75 -25.34 21.71
N ASP A 303 11.44 -25.25 20.57
CA ASP A 303 12.88 -25.51 20.56
C ASP A 303 13.68 -24.39 21.23
N SER A 304 14.90 -24.71 21.65
CA SER A 304 15.75 -23.80 22.41
C SER A 304 16.06 -22.49 21.68
N TYR A 305 16.14 -22.50 20.35
CA TYR A 305 16.44 -21.28 19.58
C TYR A 305 15.20 -20.41 19.41
N SER A 306 14.01 -20.97 19.26
CA SER A 306 12.76 -20.18 19.28
C SER A 306 12.51 -19.55 20.65
N GLN A 307 12.75 -20.28 21.73
CA GLN A 307 12.68 -19.72 23.09
C GLN A 307 13.71 -18.58 23.26
N MET A 308 14.94 -18.76 22.75
CA MET A 308 15.99 -17.75 22.76
C MET A 308 15.61 -16.50 21.94
N ALA A 309 14.99 -16.67 20.77
CA ALA A 309 14.48 -15.59 19.94
C ALA A 309 13.42 -14.77 20.68
N THR A 310 12.45 -15.44 21.31
CA THR A 310 11.39 -14.79 22.11
C THR A 310 11.99 -13.94 23.24
N LEU A 311 12.91 -14.51 24.02
CA LEU A 311 13.58 -13.78 25.11
C LEU A 311 14.39 -12.59 24.59
N ALA A 312 15.08 -12.74 23.45
CA ALA A 312 15.84 -11.66 22.84
C ALA A 312 14.94 -10.52 22.36
N ALA A 313 13.82 -10.83 21.69
CA ALA A 313 12.85 -9.82 21.24
C ALA A 313 12.30 -9.00 22.42
N LEU A 314 11.90 -9.68 23.51
CA LEU A 314 11.40 -9.03 24.73
C LEU A 314 12.47 -8.19 25.42
N LYS A 315 13.70 -8.73 25.55
CA LYS A 315 14.84 -8.03 26.16
C LYS A 315 15.17 -6.74 25.39
N VAL A 316 15.35 -6.84 24.07
CA VAL A 316 15.70 -5.69 23.21
C VAL A 316 14.64 -4.60 23.32
N ARG A 317 13.35 -4.98 23.25
CA ARG A 317 12.25 -4.04 23.40
C ARG A 317 12.24 -3.36 24.77
N LYS A 318 12.48 -4.10 25.84
CA LYS A 318 12.54 -3.58 27.23
C LYS A 318 13.70 -2.59 27.41
N GLU A 319 14.84 -2.88 26.80
CA GLU A 319 16.00 -1.98 26.86
C GLU A 319 15.74 -0.68 26.09
N GLY A 320 15.02 -0.72 24.98
CA GLY A 320 14.72 0.44 24.15
C GLY A 320 15.94 1.00 23.40
N HIS A 321 15.73 2.07 22.64
CA HIS A 321 16.73 2.64 21.74
C HIS A 321 17.23 4.00 22.22
N GLY A 322 18.52 4.28 22.01
CA GLY A 322 19.14 5.55 22.35
C GLY A 322 20.40 5.39 23.20
N ARG A 323 20.97 6.52 23.62
CA ARG A 323 22.14 6.55 24.51
C ARG A 323 21.73 6.18 25.93
N ASP A 324 22.67 5.66 26.71
CA ASP A 324 22.45 5.38 28.13
C ASP A 324 21.93 6.62 28.87
N GLY A 325 20.91 6.42 29.70
CA GLY A 325 20.18 7.49 30.39
C GLY A 325 19.12 8.21 29.54
N PHE A 326 19.07 7.96 28.22
CA PHE A 326 18.12 8.58 27.28
C PHE A 326 17.44 7.56 26.35
N LYS A 327 17.37 6.29 26.78
CA LYS A 327 16.68 5.24 26.02
C LYS A 327 15.18 5.52 25.94
N ARG A 328 14.58 5.24 24.79
CA ARG A 328 13.16 5.45 24.50
C ARG A 328 12.53 4.16 23.98
N PRO A 329 11.24 3.93 24.29
CA PRO A 329 10.49 2.87 23.63
C PRO A 329 10.36 3.17 22.13
N VAL A 330 10.34 2.11 21.33
CA VAL A 330 10.09 2.17 19.88
C VAL A 330 8.65 1.81 19.56
N LEU A 331 8.16 2.26 18.40
CA LEU A 331 6.79 2.00 17.96
C LEU A 331 6.68 0.65 17.24
N PHE A 332 7.68 0.30 16.43
CA PHE A 332 7.68 -0.91 15.61
C PHE A 332 8.88 -1.84 15.86
N PRO A 333 8.78 -3.13 15.51
CA PRO A 333 7.53 -3.81 15.17
C PRO A 333 6.61 -3.92 16.39
N LYS A 334 5.30 -4.03 16.18
CA LYS A 334 4.39 -4.46 17.24
C LYS A 334 4.78 -5.88 17.65
N LEU A 335 4.90 -6.12 18.95
CA LEU A 335 5.17 -7.45 19.48
C LEU A 335 3.85 -8.06 19.93
N VAL A 336 3.51 -9.23 19.37
CA VAL A 336 2.32 -9.99 19.75
C VAL A 336 2.75 -11.33 20.29
N PHE A 337 2.66 -11.49 21.61
CA PHE A 337 2.92 -12.75 22.28
C PHE A 337 1.72 -13.69 22.13
N LEU A 338 1.92 -14.86 21.54
CA LEU A 338 0.90 -15.89 21.36
C LEU A 338 0.83 -16.75 22.63
N TYR A 339 -0.22 -16.56 23.42
CA TYR A 339 -0.45 -17.33 24.64
C TYR A 339 -1.29 -18.57 24.37
N ASP A 340 -0.78 -19.71 24.82
CA ASP A 340 -1.51 -20.98 24.94
C ASP A 340 -1.36 -21.49 26.37
N ILE A 341 -2.49 -21.76 27.06
CA ILE A 341 -2.52 -22.27 28.44
C ILE A 341 -1.77 -23.61 28.59
N ASN A 342 -1.72 -24.42 27.53
CA ASN A 342 -1.04 -25.72 27.52
C ASN A 342 0.48 -25.59 27.31
N LEU A 343 0.98 -24.43 26.90
CA LEU A 343 2.42 -24.17 26.78
C LEU A 343 2.91 -23.23 27.88
N HIS A 344 2.07 -22.27 28.27
CA HIS A 344 2.41 -21.12 29.10
C HIS A 344 1.66 -21.07 30.43
N GLY A 345 0.85 -22.08 30.75
CA GLY A 345 0.24 -22.22 32.07
C GLY A 345 1.30 -22.43 33.15
N LYS A 346 0.98 -22.12 34.42
CA LYS A 346 1.91 -22.36 35.54
C LYS A 346 2.28 -23.84 35.61
N GLY A 347 3.57 -24.13 35.51
CA GLY A 347 4.10 -25.50 35.47
C GLY A 347 4.26 -26.11 34.06
N MET A 348 3.87 -25.37 33.01
CA MET A 348 4.12 -25.76 31.63
C MET A 348 5.50 -25.27 31.14
N GLU A 349 6.00 -25.88 30.08
CA GLU A 349 7.37 -25.71 29.58
C GLU A 349 7.73 -24.25 29.26
N LEU A 350 6.83 -23.55 28.56
CA LEU A 350 7.04 -22.16 28.12
C LEU A 350 6.50 -21.14 29.13
N TYR A 351 6.12 -21.54 30.36
CA TYR A 351 5.66 -20.61 31.41
C TYR A 351 6.65 -19.46 31.63
N HIS A 352 7.94 -19.75 31.56
CA HIS A 352 9.01 -18.77 31.74
C HIS A 352 9.01 -17.67 30.65
N LEU A 353 8.63 -18.00 29.41
CA LEU A 353 8.48 -17.01 28.33
C LEU A 353 7.31 -16.06 28.61
N PHE A 354 6.19 -16.60 29.11
CA PHE A 354 5.05 -15.78 29.51
C PHE A 354 5.39 -14.85 30.68
N GLN A 355 6.15 -15.33 31.68
CA GLN A 355 6.65 -14.46 32.76
C GLN A 355 7.52 -13.31 32.21
N ALA A 356 8.45 -13.62 31.30
CA ALA A 356 9.27 -12.60 30.66
C ALA A 356 8.43 -11.57 29.87
N ALA A 357 7.34 -12.01 29.23
CA ALA A 357 6.46 -11.14 28.45
C ALA A 357 5.63 -10.17 29.31
N ILE A 358 5.25 -10.56 30.53
CA ILE A 358 4.46 -9.71 31.45
C ILE A 358 5.33 -8.83 32.36
N GLU A 359 6.60 -9.17 32.56
CA GLU A 359 7.58 -8.37 33.34
C GLU A 359 8.10 -7.12 32.60
N TRP A 360 7.40 -6.71 31.52
CA TRP A 360 7.87 -5.71 30.57
C TRP A 360 8.09 -4.32 31.19
#